data_AF-A0A1G0WHH8-F1
#
_entry.id   AF-A0A1G0WHH8-F1
#
_cell.length_a   1.000
_cell.length_b   1.000
_cell.length_c   1.000
_cell.angle_alpha   90.00
_cell.angle_beta   90.00
_cell.angle_gamma   90.00
#
_symmetry.space_group_name_H-M   'P 1'
#
loop_
_entity.id
_entity.type
_entity.pdbx_description
1 polymer ?
#
loop_
_entity_poly.entity_id
_entity_poly.type
_entity_poly.pdbx_seq_one_letter_code
_entity_poly.pdbx_strand_id
1 'polypeptide(L)'
;MWKTLNYSERQGKYLFDKYCTVCHGIKGEGDGFNSYNLNPKPQNLQDSLYINKVSDVFLNQIISSGGSGVNRSSQMPYYKFLLDETEIENIISYIRKLNTIQE
;
A
#
# COMPACT_ATOMS: atom_id res chain seq x y z
N MET A 1 -12.01 22.61 -4.78
CA MET A 1 -12.37 21.50 -5.70
C MET A 1 -12.10 20.21 -4.95
N TRP A 2 -13.14 19.57 -4.43
CA TRP A 2 -13.01 18.45 -3.49
C TRP A 2 -12.68 17.20 -4.32
N LYS A 3 -11.47 16.67 -4.22
CA LYS A 3 -11.09 15.44 -4.93
C LYS A 3 -11.69 14.25 -4.19
N THR A 4 -12.89 13.85 -4.58
CA THR A 4 -13.56 12.67 -4.04
C THR A 4 -12.92 11.40 -4.63
N LEU A 5 -12.57 10.46 -3.75
CA LEU A 5 -12.20 9.10 -4.16
C LEU A 5 -13.34 8.45 -4.97
N ASN A 6 -13.02 7.71 -6.02
CA ASN A 6 -13.99 6.85 -6.73
C ASN A 6 -14.33 5.58 -5.91
N TYR A 7 -15.20 4.71 -6.43
CA TYR A 7 -15.61 3.50 -5.69
C TYR A 7 -14.42 2.60 -5.31
N SER A 8 -13.58 2.24 -6.28
CA SER A 8 -12.41 1.37 -6.07
C SER A 8 -11.43 1.97 -5.08
N GLU A 9 -11.13 3.27 -5.22
CA GLU A 9 -10.23 3.97 -4.31
C GLU A 9 -10.79 4.04 -2.88
N ARG A 10 -12.11 4.19 -2.69
CA ARG A 10 -12.73 4.15 -1.35
C ARG A 10 -12.65 2.76 -0.71
N GLN A 11 -12.90 1.70 -1.49
CA GLN A 11 -12.72 0.32 -0.99
C GLN A 11 -11.24 0.05 -0.65
N GLY A 12 -10.34 0.50 -1.52
CA GLY A 12 -8.90 0.43 -1.31
C GLY A 12 -8.46 1.14 -0.05
N LYS A 13 -8.98 2.34 0.21
CA LYS A 13 -8.72 3.07 1.46
C LYS A 13 -9.15 2.27 2.68
N TYR A 14 -10.37 1.73 2.68
CA TYR A 14 -10.87 0.94 3.80
C TYR A 14 -9.98 -0.28 4.09
N LEU A 15 -9.57 -1.00 3.05
CA LEU A 15 -8.68 -2.16 3.18
C LEU A 15 -7.27 -1.74 3.62
N PHE A 16 -6.72 -0.65 3.05
CA PHE A 16 -5.43 -0.11 3.44
C PHE A 16 -5.42 0.31 4.91
N ASP A 17 -6.47 1.00 5.37
CA ASP A 17 -6.65 1.38 6.77
C ASP A 17 -6.64 0.16 7.70
N LYS A 18 -7.30 -0.92 7.28
CA LYS A 18 -7.42 -2.16 8.06
C LYS A 18 -6.13 -2.97 8.13
N TYR A 19 -5.36 -3.04 7.05
CA TYR A 19 -4.26 -4.01 6.93
C TYR A 19 -2.86 -3.37 6.78
N CYS A 20 -2.76 -2.16 6.23
CA CYS A 20 -1.49 -1.61 5.79
C CYS A 20 -0.96 -0.50 6.72
N THR A 21 -1.84 0.29 7.33
CA THR A 21 -1.46 1.50 8.08
C THR A 21 -0.59 1.25 9.31
N VAL A 22 -0.70 0.07 9.93
CA VAL A 22 0.13 -0.30 11.09
C VAL A 22 1.62 -0.22 10.79
N CYS A 23 2.02 -0.49 9.54
CA CYS A 23 3.41 -0.39 9.08
C CYS A 23 3.62 0.82 8.15
N HIS A 24 2.73 1.02 7.17
CA HIS A 24 2.91 2.06 6.15
C HIS A 24 2.41 3.45 6.59
N GLY A 25 1.75 3.58 7.75
CA GLY A 25 1.20 4.85 8.24
C GLY A 25 -0.16 5.19 7.63
N ILE A 26 -0.95 6.03 8.32
CA ILE A 26 -2.30 6.44 7.89
C ILE A 26 -2.26 7.12 6.52
N LYS A 27 -1.21 7.91 6.27
CA LYS A 27 -0.99 8.60 5.01
C LYS A 27 -0.05 7.86 4.06
N GLY A 28 0.36 6.63 4.38
CA GLY A 28 1.27 5.84 3.55
C GLY A 28 2.73 6.30 3.56
N GLU A 29 3.18 7.06 4.56
CA GLU A 29 4.51 7.68 4.61
C GLU A 29 5.63 6.70 5.05
N GLY A 30 5.28 5.46 5.36
CA GLY A 30 6.22 4.45 5.86
C GLY A 30 6.55 4.61 7.35
N ASP A 31 5.71 5.34 8.08
CA ASP A 31 5.89 5.80 9.46
C ASP A 31 4.81 5.25 10.41
N GLY A 32 4.15 4.15 10.03
CA GLY A 32 3.14 3.50 10.86
C GLY A 32 3.71 3.10 12.22
N PHE A 33 2.84 2.88 13.21
CA PHE A 33 3.24 2.57 14.59
C PHE A 33 4.31 1.46 14.69
N ASN A 34 4.23 0.42 13.85
CA ASN A 34 5.19 -0.67 13.86
C ASN A 34 6.44 -0.41 12.99
N SER A 35 6.47 0.64 12.16
CA SER A 35 7.61 0.96 11.28
C SER A 35 8.95 1.10 12.03
N TYR A 36 8.91 1.54 13.30
CA TYR A 36 10.08 1.71 14.15
C TYR A 36 10.78 0.39 14.50
N ASN A 37 10.06 -0.75 14.40
CA ASN A 37 10.60 -2.09 14.66
C ASN A 37 11.05 -2.82 13.39
N LEU A 38 10.97 -2.17 12.23
CA LEU A 38 11.24 -2.79 10.93
C LEU A 38 12.56 -2.29 10.34
N ASN A 39 13.35 -3.22 9.82
CA ASN A 39 14.58 -2.92 9.11
C ASN A 39 14.68 -3.81 7.85
N PRO A 40 14.58 -3.24 6.63
CA PRO A 40 14.40 -1.82 6.34
C PRO A 40 13.02 -1.29 6.79
N LYS A 41 12.92 0.03 6.98
CA LYS A 41 11.63 0.70 7.16
C LYS A 41 10.72 0.45 5.94
N PRO A 42 9.38 0.43 6.13
CA PRO A 42 8.45 0.36 5.01
C PRO A 42 8.67 1.51 4.01
N GLN A 43 8.46 1.22 2.73
CA GLN A 43 8.56 2.23 1.68
C GLN A 43 7.56 3.37 1.91
N ASN A 44 8.01 4.61 1.73
CA ASN A 44 7.14 5.76 1.64
C ASN A 44 6.34 5.68 0.32
N LEU A 45 5.03 5.46 0.43
CA LEU A 45 4.10 5.32 -0.69
C LEU A 45 3.62 6.68 -1.23
N GLN A 46 3.91 7.79 -0.53
CA GLN A 46 3.71 9.13 -1.07
C GLN A 46 4.87 9.62 -1.95
N ASP A 47 6.02 8.95 -1.93
CA ASP A 47 7.12 9.28 -2.83
C ASP A 47 6.72 8.99 -4.29
N SER A 48 6.24 10.05 -4.96
CA SER A 48 5.77 9.97 -6.33
C SER A 48 6.90 9.66 -7.33
N LEU A 49 8.15 10.02 -7.02
CA LEU A 49 9.30 9.70 -7.87
C LEU A 49 9.60 8.20 -7.84
N TYR A 50 9.30 7.53 -6.74
CA TYR A 50 9.39 6.09 -6.59
C TYR A 50 8.14 5.37 -7.11
N ILE A 51 6.97 5.64 -6.51
CA ILE A 51 5.74 4.87 -6.76
C ILE A 51 5.30 4.93 -8.21
N ASN A 52 5.44 6.06 -8.91
CA ASN A 52 5.06 6.16 -10.32
C ASN A 52 5.92 5.28 -11.25
N LYS A 53 7.09 4.80 -10.79
CA LYS A 53 7.95 3.87 -11.54
C LYS A 53 7.70 2.41 -11.21
N VAL A 54 7.02 2.13 -10.10
CA VAL A 54 6.62 0.77 -9.73
C VAL A 54 5.41 0.38 -10.57
N SER A 55 5.40 -0.81 -11.18
CA SER A 55 4.25 -1.29 -11.96
C SER A 55 3.13 -1.82 -11.07
N ASP A 56 1.88 -1.78 -11.56
CA ASP A 56 0.75 -2.40 -10.83
C ASP A 56 0.93 -3.90 -10.67
N VAL A 57 1.58 -4.57 -11.64
CA VAL A 57 1.94 -5.99 -11.54
C VAL A 57 2.85 -6.24 -10.33
N PHE A 58 3.87 -5.40 -10.12
CA PHE A 58 4.74 -5.52 -8.96
C PHE A 58 4.00 -5.22 -7.65
N LEU A 59 3.14 -4.19 -7.64
CA LEU A 59 2.31 -3.86 -6.47
C LEU A 59 1.37 -5.01 -6.10
N ASN A 60 0.74 -5.64 -7.09
CA ASN A 60 -0.09 -6.82 -6.88
C ASN A 60 0.75 -7.97 -6.30
N GLN A 61 1.91 -8.26 -6.89
CA GLN A 61 2.80 -9.34 -6.43
C GLN A 61 3.28 -9.12 -4.99
N ILE A 62 3.72 -7.92 -4.63
CA ILE A 62 4.23 -7.65 -3.28
C ILE A 62 3.11 -7.66 -2.22
N ILE A 63 1.90 -7.22 -2.55
CA ILE A 63 0.74 -7.31 -1.66
C ILE A 63 0.29 -8.79 -1.52
N SER A 64 0.18 -9.49 -2.64
CA SER A 64 -0.28 -10.88 -2.70
C SER A 64 0.70 -11.84 -2.03
N SER A 65 1.98 -11.75 -2.36
CA SER A 65 3.03 -12.70 -1.96
C SER A 65 3.95 -12.19 -0.84
N GLY A 66 3.70 -10.98 -0.33
CA GLY A 66 4.53 -10.35 0.68
C GLY A 66 5.91 -9.98 0.16
N GLY A 67 6.74 -9.40 1.03
CA GLY A 67 8.06 -8.95 0.63
C GLY A 67 8.98 -10.10 0.22
N SER A 68 8.93 -11.24 0.91
CA SER A 68 9.72 -12.43 0.54
C SER A 68 9.41 -12.92 -0.88
N GLY A 69 8.16 -12.82 -1.33
CA GLY A 69 7.74 -13.27 -2.66
C GLY A 69 8.35 -12.49 -3.83
N VAL A 70 8.91 -11.31 -3.54
CA VAL A 70 9.53 -10.41 -4.55
C VAL A 70 10.94 -9.96 -4.15
N ASN A 71 11.66 -10.78 -3.37
CA ASN A 71 13.01 -10.50 -2.89
C ASN A 71 13.13 -9.16 -2.12
N ARG A 72 12.14 -8.85 -1.29
CA ARG A 72 12.10 -7.72 -0.35
C ARG A 72 12.01 -8.23 1.10
N SER A 73 11.89 -7.29 2.05
CA SER A 73 11.83 -7.63 3.48
C SER A 73 10.73 -8.65 3.78
N SER A 74 11.08 -9.76 4.43
CA SER A 74 10.15 -10.78 4.86
C SER A 74 9.15 -10.28 5.92
N GLN A 75 9.40 -9.10 6.49
CA GLN A 75 8.51 -8.46 7.45
C GLN A 75 7.24 -7.89 6.80
N MET A 76 7.22 -7.71 5.48
CA MET A 76 5.97 -7.40 4.76
C MET A 76 5.19 -8.71 4.53
N PRO A 77 4.03 -8.89 5.18
CA PRO A 77 3.26 -10.12 5.09
C PRO A 77 2.62 -10.29 3.72
N TYR A 78 2.22 -11.52 3.40
CA TYR A 78 1.48 -11.86 2.19
C TYR A 78 -0.03 -11.87 2.47
N TYR A 79 -0.83 -11.35 1.54
CA TYR A 79 -2.28 -11.20 1.73
C TYR A 79 -3.15 -12.08 0.83
N LYS A 80 -2.57 -12.91 -0.07
CA LYS A 80 -3.33 -13.71 -1.05
C LYS A 80 -4.39 -14.69 -0.50
N PHE A 81 -4.37 -14.98 0.80
CA PHE A 81 -5.36 -15.86 1.45
C PHE A 81 -6.39 -15.08 2.29
N LEU A 82 -6.18 -13.78 2.45
CA LEU A 82 -7.05 -12.87 3.20
C LEU A 82 -7.80 -11.90 2.28
N LEU A 83 -7.22 -11.59 1.14
CA LEU A 83 -7.75 -10.66 0.15
C LEU A 83 -7.91 -11.36 -1.20
N ASP A 84 -9.02 -11.10 -1.87
CA ASP A 84 -9.18 -11.49 -3.28
C ASP A 84 -8.47 -10.53 -4.25
N GLU A 85 -8.47 -10.87 -5.54
CA GLU A 85 -7.79 -10.08 -6.57
C GLU A 85 -8.35 -8.67 -6.69
N THR A 86 -9.68 -8.51 -6.64
CA THR A 86 -10.34 -7.21 -6.72
C THR A 86 -10.03 -6.34 -5.49
N GLU A 87 -9.95 -6.93 -4.30
CA GLU A 87 -9.54 -6.23 -3.09
C GLU A 87 -8.09 -5.72 -3.18
N ILE A 88 -7.17 -6.53 -3.70
CA ILE A 88 -5.78 -6.10 -3.95
C ILE A 88 -5.73 -4.97 -4.99
N GLU A 89 -6.47 -5.08 -6.10
CA GLU A 89 -6.57 -4.02 -7.11
C GLU A 89 -7.14 -2.72 -6.55
N ASN A 90 -8.13 -2.80 -5.66
CA ASN A 90 -8.68 -1.64 -4.96
C ASN A 90 -7.61 -0.97 -4.09
N ILE A 91 -6.83 -1.74 -3.32
CA ILE A 91 -5.70 -1.21 -2.54
C ILE A 91 -4.70 -0.49 -3.45
N ILE A 92 -4.35 -1.10 -4.59
CA ILE A 92 -3.43 -0.49 -5.58
C ILE A 92 -4.00 0.84 -6.09
N SER A 93 -5.28 0.88 -6.44
CA SER A 93 -5.97 2.11 -6.89
C SER A 93 -5.88 3.22 -5.84
N TYR A 94 -6.04 2.88 -4.55
CA TYR A 94 -5.84 3.84 -3.47
C TYR A 94 -4.37 4.28 -3.32
N ILE A 95 -3.40 3.36 -3.40
CA ILE A 95 -1.96 3.69 -3.35
C ILE A 95 -1.60 4.69 -4.46
N ARG A 96 -2.11 4.48 -5.69
CA ARG A 96 -1.93 5.41 -6.81
C ARG A 96 -2.49 6.80 -6.54
N LYS A 97 -3.45 6.91 -5.63
CA LYS A 97 -4.11 8.16 -5.30
C LYS A 97 -3.44 8.93 -4.16
N LEU A 98 -2.71 8.24 -3.27
CA LEU A 98 -2.06 8.82 -2.07
C LEU A 98 -1.25 10.09 -2.39
N ASN A 99 -0.46 10.09 -3.46
CA ASN A 99 0.38 11.24 -3.82
C ASN A 99 -0.38 12.42 -4.46
N THR A 100 -1.70 12.31 -4.64
CA THR A 100 -2.56 13.37 -5.20
C THR A 100 -3.59 13.92 -4.22
N ILE A 101 -3.67 13.34 -3.03
CA ILE A 101 -4.52 13.78 -1.91
C ILE A 101 -3.57 14.31 -0.83
N GLN A 102 -3.29 15.60 -0.86
CA GLN A 102 -2.81 16.30 0.32
C GLN A 102 -4.04 16.98 0.93
N GLU A 103 -4.41 16.57 2.15
CA GLU A 103 -5.22 17.40 3.06
C GLU A 103 -4.33 18.46 3.70
#